data_AF-A0A497MEI8-F1
#
_entry.id   AF-A0A497MEI8-F1
#
_cell.length_a   1.000
_cell.length_b   1.000
_cell.length_c   1.000
_cell.angle_alpha   90.00
_cell.angle_beta   90.00
_cell.angle_gamma   90.00
#
_symmetry.space_group_name_H-M   'P 1'
#
loop_
_entity.id
_entity.type
_entity.pdbx_description
1 polymer ?
#
loop_
_entity_poly.entity_id
_entity_poly.type
_entity_poly.pdbx_seq_one_letter_code
_entity_poly.pdbx_strand_id
1 'polypeptide(L)' 'MKTYSTISVPVEVKRILEKAKGDEDWGSFLLKLYRKAELHSRKEAFKELSKLLTEHELESITRSSKEFRERFKLR' A
#
# COMPACT_ATOMS: atom_id res chain seq x y z
N MET A 1 25.20 -11.95 4.41
CA MET A 1 24.69 -12.84 3.33
C MET A 1 23.20 -12.61 3.18
N LYS A 2 22.67 -12.52 1.95
CA LYS A 2 21.23 -12.62 1.74
C LYS A 2 20.83 -14.09 1.91
N THR A 3 19.85 -14.37 2.76
CA THR A 3 19.25 -15.69 2.89
C THR A 3 18.17 -15.85 1.83
N TYR A 4 18.20 -16.97 1.12
CA TYR A 4 17.23 -17.27 0.07
C TYR A 4 16.34 -18.43 0.52
N SER A 5 15.06 -18.36 0.19
CA SER A 5 14.09 -19.43 0.40
C SER A 5 13.37 -19.73 -0.91
N THR A 6 12.96 -20.98 -1.08
CA THR A 6 12.21 -21.43 -2.26
C THR A 6 10.72 -21.44 -1.94
N ILE A 7 9.91 -20.87 -2.84
CA ILE A 7 8.46 -20.98 -2.80
C ILE A 7 7.99 -21.92 -3.92
N SER A 8 7.15 -22.89 -3.57
CA SER A 8 6.50 -23.76 -4.55
C SER A 8 5.23 -23.10 -5.05
N VAL A 9 5.08 -22.99 -6.37
CA VAL A 9 3.88 -22.44 -7.02
C VAL A 9 3.50 -23.31 -8.21
N PRO A 10 2.22 -23.36 -8.61
CA PRO A 10 1.81 -24.03 -9.83
C PRO A 10 2.57 -23.50 -11.04
N VAL A 11 2.85 -24.38 -12.01
CA VAL A 11 3.63 -24.04 -13.22
C VAL A 11 2.98 -22.88 -13.98
N GLU A 12 1.65 -22.86 -14.04
CA GLU A 12 0.92 -21.79 -14.70
C GLU A 12 1.12 -20.43 -14.03
N VAL A 13 1.11 -20.38 -12.69
CA VAL A 13 1.37 -19.16 -11.92
C VAL A 13 2.78 -18.65 -12.23
N LYS A 14 3.78 -19.53 -12.18
CA LYS A 14 5.16 -19.16 -12.52
C LYS A 14 5.25 -18.60 -13.94
N ARG A 15 4.63 -19.27 -14.92
CA ARG A 15 4.63 -18.83 -16.33
C ARG A 15 4.04 -17.44 -16.52
N ILE A 16 2.93 -17.12 -15.84
CA ILE A 16 2.29 -15.80 -15.91
C ILE A 16 3.20 -14.74 -15.28
N LEU A 17 3.71 -15.02 -14.08
CA LEU A 17 4.56 -14.09 -13.35
C LEU A 17 5.90 -13.86 -14.05
N GLU A 18 6.49 -14.85 -14.71
CA GLU A 18 7.73 -14.70 -15.50
C GLU A 18 7.53 -13.72 -16.66
N LYS A 19 6.43 -13.84 -17.39
CA LYS A 19 6.08 -12.90 -18.47
C LYS A 19 5.89 -11.48 -17.94
N ALA A 20 5.23 -11.33 -16.79
CA ALA A 20 4.97 -10.03 -16.18
C ALA A 20 6.22 -9.40 -15.53
N LYS A 21 7.14 -10.23 -15.03
CA LYS A 21 8.41 -9.81 -14.43
C LYS A 21 9.35 -9.20 -15.48
N GLY A 22 9.39 -9.77 -16.68
CA GLY A 22 10.37 -9.41 -17.69
C GLY A 22 11.79 -9.60 -17.15
N ASP A 23 12.63 -8.56 -17.30
CA ASP A 23 14.05 -8.58 -16.93
C ASP A 23 14.32 -8.31 -15.44
N GLU A 24 13.28 -8.06 -14.63
CA GLU A 24 13.44 -7.76 -13.20
C GLU A 24 13.83 -8.99 -12.37
N ASP A 25 14.49 -8.79 -11.24
CA ASP A 25 14.71 -9.87 -10.25
C ASP A 25 13.39 -10.29 -9.57
N TRP A 26 13.28 -11.57 -9.24
CA TRP A 26 12.09 -12.13 -8.58
C TRP A 26 11.74 -11.47 -7.26
N GLY A 27 12.74 -11.18 -6.42
CA GLY A 27 12.49 -10.56 -5.12
C GLY A 27 11.90 -9.16 -5.26
N SER A 28 12.50 -8.35 -6.14
CA SER A 28 12.04 -7.00 -6.44
C SER A 28 10.64 -7.00 -7.04
N PHE A 29 10.39 -7.89 -8.00
CA PHE A 29 9.11 -8.02 -8.67
C PHE A 29 7.98 -8.42 -7.72
N LEU A 30 8.20 -9.47 -6.90
CA LEU A 30 7.19 -9.95 -5.95
C LEU A 30 6.86 -8.90 -4.88
N LEU A 31 7.88 -8.20 -4.35
CA LEU A 31 7.66 -7.10 -3.40
C LEU A 31 6.90 -5.93 -4.03
N LYS A 32 7.22 -5.58 -5.27
CA LYS A 32 6.49 -4.55 -6.02
C LYS A 32 5.04 -4.95 -6.25
N LEU A 33 4.79 -6.21 -6.61
CA LEU A 33 3.45 -6.75 -6.81
C LEU A 33 2.62 -6.68 -5.52
N TYR A 34 3.18 -7.13 -4.40
CA TYR A 34 2.54 -7.04 -3.08
C TYR A 34 2.21 -5.60 -2.72
N ARG A 35 3.18 -4.67 -2.82
CA ARG A 35 2.98 -3.25 -2.49
C ARG A 35 1.91 -2.58 -3.33
N LYS A 36 1.80 -2.94 -4.63
CA LYS A 36 0.75 -2.43 -5.51
C LYS A 36 -0.63 -2.93 -5.05
N ALA A 37 -0.76 -4.21 -4.74
CA ALA A 37 -2.01 -4.79 -4.22
C ALA A 37 -2.41 -4.15 -2.89
N GLU A 38 -1.47 -3.98 -1.96
CA GLU A 38 -1.69 -3.33 -0.68
C GLU A 38 -2.08 -1.85 -0.84
N LEU A 39 -1.40 -1.10 -1.72
CA LEU A 39 -1.76 0.29 -2.00
C LEU A 39 -3.16 0.40 -2.62
N HIS A 40 -3.52 -0.51 -3.53
CA HIS A 40 -4.86 -0.55 -4.10
C HIS A 40 -5.92 -0.81 -3.03
N SER A 41 -5.71 -1.82 -2.18
CA SER A 41 -6.61 -2.12 -1.04
C SER A 41 -6.77 -0.92 -0.10
N ARG A 42 -5.66 -0.24 0.25
CA ARG A 42 -5.71 0.97 1.08
C ARG A 42 -6.47 2.12 0.42
N LYS A 43 -6.30 2.32 -0.89
CA LYS A 43 -7.03 3.36 -1.63
C LYS A 43 -8.52 3.09 -1.67
N GLU A 44 -8.93 1.85 -1.89
CA GLU A 44 -10.35 1.48 -1.86
C GLU A 44 -10.94 1.66 -0.46
N ALA A 45 -10.25 1.21 0.59
CA ALA A 45 -10.68 1.45 1.97
C ALA A 45 -10.80 2.94 2.31
N PHE A 46 -9.84 3.77 1.86
CA PHE A 46 -9.90 5.21 2.04
C PHE A 46 -11.05 5.85 1.25
N LYS A 47 -11.31 5.37 0.03
CA LYS A 47 -12.42 5.83 -0.80
C LYS A 47 -13.75 5.53 -0.13
N GLU A 48 -13.93 4.34 0.42
CA GLU A 48 -15.13 4.00 1.20
C GLU A 48 -15.25 4.87 2.46
N LEU A 49 -14.15 5.10 3.19
CA LEU A 49 -14.14 6.02 4.33
C LEU A 49 -14.56 7.44 3.91
N SER A 50 -14.04 7.94 2.79
CA SER A 50 -14.36 9.28 2.28
C SER A 50 -15.80 9.44 1.80
N LYS A 51 -16.50 8.35 1.48
CA LYS A 51 -17.94 8.38 1.18
C LYS A 51 -18.81 8.46 2.42
N LEU A 52 -18.30 7.97 3.56
CA LEU A 52 -18.99 8.02 4.85
C LEU A 52 -18.81 9.36 5.56
N LEU A 53 -17.70 10.06 5.28
CA LEU A 53 -17.40 11.37 5.84
C LEU A 53 -18.05 12.45 4.98
N THR A 54 -18.99 13.19 5.55
CA THR A 54 -19.49 14.44 4.95
C THR A 54 -18.36 15.47 4.88
N GLU A 55 -18.43 16.43 3.93
CA GLU A 55 -17.43 17.51 3.75
C GLU A 55 -17.05 18.18 5.11
N HIS A 56 -18.04 18.34 5.99
CA HIS A 56 -17.91 18.88 7.32
C HIS A 56 -17.02 18.05 8.27
N GLU A 57 -17.04 16.72 8.16
CA GLU A 57 -16.23 15.84 9.00
C GLU A 57 -14.76 15.84 8.56
N LEU A 58 -14.50 15.91 7.25
CA LEU A 58 -13.16 16.09 6.68
C LEU A 58 -12.52 17.41 7.10
N GLU A 59 -13.28 18.51 7.11
CA GLU A 59 -12.81 19.80 7.64
C GLU A 59 -12.47 19.71 9.14
N SER A 60 -13.28 18.99 9.93
CA SER A 60 -13.04 18.82 11.37
C SER A 60 -11.75 18.02 11.66
N ILE A 61 -11.48 16.96 10.89
CA ILE A 61 -10.27 16.13 11.03
C ILE A 61 -9.04 16.93 10.61
N THR A 62 -9.17 17.74 9.56
CA THR A 62 -8.08 18.59 9.08
C THR A 62 -7.74 19.69 10.08
N ARG A 63 -8.77 20.34 10.65
CA ARG A 63 -8.62 21.37 11.68
C ARG A 63 -8.00 20.81 12.97
N SER A 64 -8.52 19.69 13.46
CA SER A 64 -7.98 19.03 14.67
C SER A 64 -6.53 18.54 14.46
N SER A 65 -6.19 18.03 13.28
CA SER A 65 -4.81 17.64 12.93
C SER A 65 -3.85 18.82 12.84
N LYS A 66 -4.34 20.01 12.47
CA LYS A 66 -3.55 21.25 12.45
C LYS A 66 -3.30 21.76 13.88
N GLU A 67 -4.34 21.84 14.68
CA GLU A 67 -4.26 22.24 16.10
C GLU A 67 -3.37 21.32 16.93
N PHE A 68 -3.45 19.99 16.70
CA PHE A 68 -2.59 19.02 17.36
C PHE A 68 -1.10 19.27 17.05
N ARG A 69 -0.76 19.52 15.78
CA ARG A 69 0.63 19.79 15.35
C ARG A 69 1.17 21.11 15.87
N GLU A 70 0.33 22.14 15.97
CA GLU A 70 0.70 23.43 16.57
C GLU A 70 0.93 23.30 18.07
N ARG A 71 0.07 22.57 18.79
CA ARG A 71 0.24 22.29 20.22
C ARG A 71 1.47 21.41 20.51
N PHE A 72 1.81 20.48 19.62
CA PHE A 72 2.99 19.62 19.78
C PHE A 72 4.33 20.34 19.50
N LYS A 73 4.34 21.47 18.78
CA LYS A 73 5.54 22.30 18.57
C LYS A 73 5.85 23.23 19.74
N LEU A 74 4.96 23.35 20.73
CA LEU A 74 5.09 24.23 21.90
C LEU A 74 5.80 23.57 23.11
N ARG A 75 6.66 22.57 22.89
CA ARG A 75 7.58 22.04 23.91
C ARG A 75 8.97 21.80 23.34
#